data_AF-A0AAD7GQF3-F1
#
_entry.id   AF-A0AAD7GQF3-F1
#
_cell.length_a   1.000
_cell.length_b   1.000
_cell.length_c   1.000
_cell.angle_alpha   90.00
_cell.angle_beta   90.00
_cell.angle_gamma   90.00
#
_symmetry.space_group_name_H-M   'P 1'
#
loop_
_entity.id
_entity.type
_entity.pdbx_description
1 polymer ?
#
loop_
_entity_poly.entity_id
_entity_poly.type
_entity_poly.pdbx_seq_one_letter_code
_entity_poly.pdbx_strand_id
1 'polypeptide(L)' 'MAETTESDASFFSDILKPGSSLNPQFLFVLDLAFASLLFILLALAVLTSGNIHLFALIAIELALWASVKWY' A
#
# COMPACT_ATOMS: atom_id res chain seq x y z
N MET A 1 -18.44 6.09 -25.16
CA MET A 1 -17.09 6.20 -25.75
C MET A 1 -16.15 6.44 -24.59
N ALA A 2 -15.41 5.43 -24.13
CA ALA A 2 -14.52 5.55 -22.97
C ALA A 2 -13.11 5.91 -23.48
N GLU A 3 -12.63 7.10 -23.12
CA GLU A 3 -11.28 7.60 -23.42
C GLU A 3 -10.44 7.46 -22.14
N THR A 4 -9.86 6.28 -21.92
CA THR A 4 -8.94 5.97 -20.81
C THR A 4 -8.00 4.88 -21.27
N THR A 5 -6.96 5.21 -22.05
CA THR A 5 -6.04 4.16 -22.52
C THR A 5 -4.58 4.59 -22.67
N GLU A 6 -4.25 5.87 -22.87
CA GLU A 6 -2.84 6.26 -23.00
C GLU A 6 -2.13 6.46 -21.65
N SER A 7 -2.81 7.04 -20.66
CA SER A 7 -2.26 7.28 -19.33
C SER A 7 -2.04 5.98 -18.56
N ASP A 8 -3.05 5.11 -18.48
CA ASP A 8 -2.95 3.85 -17.72
C ASP A 8 -1.85 2.95 -18.27
N ALA A 9 -1.72 2.85 -19.59
CA ALA A 9 -0.66 2.10 -20.24
C ALA A 9 0.74 2.64 -19.88
N SER A 10 0.93 3.96 -19.78
CA SER A 10 2.22 4.53 -19.38
C SER A 10 2.55 4.26 -17.91
N PHE A 11 1.57 4.36 -17.01
CA PHE A 11 1.77 4.05 -15.58
C PHE A 11 2.14 2.58 -15.34
N PHE A 12 1.49 1.62 -16.02
CA PHE A 12 1.88 0.21 -15.95
C PHE A 12 3.25 -0.05 -16.59
N SER A 13 3.57 0.62 -17.69
CA SER A 13 4.89 0.54 -18.35
C SER A 13 6.01 1.06 -17.46
N ASP A 14 5.76 2.15 -16.73
CA ASP A 14 6.71 2.76 -15.81
C ASP A 14 6.87 1.92 -14.53
N ILE A 15 5.80 1.32 -14.00
CA ILE A 15 5.85 0.37 -12.88
C ILE A 15 6.64 -0.91 -13.24
N LEU A 16 6.57 -1.39 -14.48
CA LEU A 16 7.29 -2.58 -14.95
C LEU A 16 8.73 -2.27 -15.38
N LYS A 17 9.15 -1.00 -15.38
CA LYS A 17 10.51 -0.60 -15.76
C LYS A 17 11.48 -0.92 -14.61
N PRO A 18 12.57 -1.65 -14.87
CA PRO A 18 13.53 -2.01 -13.82
C PRO A 18 14.14 -0.73 -13.22
N GLY A 19 14.03 -0.56 -11.90
CA GLY A 19 14.43 0.66 -11.17
C GLY A 19 13.28 1.57 -10.74
N SER A 20 12.02 1.24 -11.04
CA SER A 20 10.85 2.06 -10.65
C SER A 20 10.54 2.09 -9.15
N SER A 21 11.29 1.36 -8.32
CA SER A 21 11.18 1.45 -6.84
C SER A 21 11.59 2.83 -6.30
N LEU A 22 12.29 3.65 -7.10
CA LEU A 22 12.71 5.02 -6.74
C LEU A 22 11.78 6.13 -7.25
N ASN A 23 10.69 5.78 -7.96
CA ASN A 23 9.76 6.79 -8.45
C ASN A 23 8.83 7.26 -7.32
N PRO A 24 8.74 8.58 -7.03
CA PRO A 24 7.95 9.11 -5.92
C PRO A 24 6.44 8.83 -6.05
N GLN A 25 5.95 8.59 -7.27
CA GLN A 25 4.57 8.14 -7.53
C GLN A 25 4.32 6.71 -7.02
N PHE A 26 5.28 5.80 -7.18
CA PHE A 26 5.15 4.42 -6.69
C PHE A 26 5.09 4.38 -5.17
N LEU A 27 5.96 5.14 -4.49
CA LEU A 27 5.94 5.28 -3.04
C LEU A 27 4.61 5.86 -2.53
N PHE A 28 3.99 6.79 -3.27
CA PHE A 28 2.69 7.35 -2.90
C PHE A 28 1.55 6.32 -2.99
N VAL A 29 1.49 5.54 -4.08
CA VAL A 29 0.49 4.46 -4.22
C VAL A 29 0.69 3.38 -3.17
N LEU A 30 1.95 3.06 -2.85
CA LEU A 30 2.29 2.10 -1.81
C LEU A 30 1.88 2.60 -0.41
N ASP A 31 2.14 3.88 -0.10
CA ASP A 31 1.72 4.53 1.14
C ASP A 31 0.18 4.50 1.29
N LEU A 32 -0.54 4.77 0.19
CA LEU A 32 -2.00 4.65 0.14
C LEU A 32 -2.47 3.21 0.38
N ALA A 33 -1.79 2.22 -0.22
CA ALA A 33 -2.11 0.81 -0.04
C ALA A 33 -1.93 0.37 1.42
N PHE A 34 -0.80 0.71 2.05
CA PHE A 34 -0.56 0.46 3.48
C PHE A 34 -1.60 1.18 4.34
N ALA A 35 -1.83 2.47 4.14
CA ALA A 35 -2.84 3.21 4.90
C ALA A 35 -4.25 2.59 4.79
N SER A 36 -4.63 2.08 3.62
CA SER A 36 -5.89 1.37 3.44
C SER A 36 -5.95 0.06 4.23
N LEU A 37 -4.84 -0.69 4.23
CA LEU A 37 -4.73 -1.94 4.96
C LEU A 37 -4.81 -1.71 6.47
N LEU A 38 -4.09 -0.70 6.98
CA LEU A 38 -4.14 -0.28 8.38
C LEU A 38 -5.56 0.08 8.80
N PHE A 39 -6.26 0.86 7.96
CA PHE A 39 -7.64 1.26 8.23
C PHE A 39 -8.56 0.04 8.35
N ILE A 40 -8.42 -0.94 7.46
CA ILE A 40 -9.21 -2.17 7.48
C ILE A 40 -8.87 -3.02 8.71
N LEU A 41 -7.59 -3.16 9.05
CA LEU A 41 -7.16 -3.88 10.25
C LEU A 41 -7.67 -3.22 11.53
N LEU A 42 -7.66 -1.88 11.62
CA LEU A 42 -8.25 -1.14 12.73
C LEU A 42 -9.77 -1.34 12.80
N ALA A 43 -10.47 -1.25 11.67
CA ALA A 43 -11.91 -1.50 11.61
C ALA A 43 -12.26 -2.92 12.08
N LEU A 44 -11.49 -3.92 11.64
CA LEU A 44 -11.65 -5.31 12.09
C LEU A 44 -11.28 -5.49 13.57
N ALA A 45 -10.25 -4.79 14.07
CA ALA A 45 -9.84 -4.86 15.46
C ALA A 45 -10.95 -4.37 16.41
N VAL A 46 -11.64 -3.30 16.02
CA VAL A 46 -12.81 -2.78 16.75
C VAL A 46 -13.99 -3.75 16.63
N LEU A 47 -14.28 -4.25 15.42
CA LEU A 47 -15.45 -5.09 15.19
C LEU A 47 -15.34 -6.50 15.82
N THR A 48 -14.12 -6.98 16.01
CA THR A 48 -13.83 -8.32 16.56
C THR A 48 -13.52 -8.30 18.07
N SER A 49 -13.82 -7.20 18.77
CA SER A 49 -13.57 -7.03 20.21
C SER A 49 -12.09 -7.21 20.63
N GLY A 50 -11.14 -6.74 19.82
CA GLY A 50 -9.72 -6.66 20.21
C GLY A 50 -8.97 -8.00 20.20
N ASN A 51 -9.11 -8.82 19.16
CA ASN A 51 -8.32 -10.04 19.00
C ASN A 51 -6.82 -9.73 18.88
N ILE A 52 -6.00 -10.36 19.73
CA ILE A 52 -4.53 -10.18 19.77
C ILE A 52 -3.83 -10.46 18.43
N HIS A 53 -4.41 -11.32 17.58
CA HIS A 53 -3.91 -11.56 16.22
C HIS A 53 -3.95 -10.30 15.35
N LEU A 54 -4.98 -9.46 15.48
CA LEU A 54 -5.11 -8.23 14.69
C LEU A 54 -4.07 -7.20 15.09
N PHE A 55 -3.71 -7.13 16.39
CA PHE A 55 -2.60 -6.30 16.85
C PHE A 55 -1.25 -6.77 16.31
N ALA A 56 -1.03 -8.09 16.23
CA ALA A 56 0.18 -8.64 15.59
C ALA A 56 0.26 -8.29 14.10
N LEU A 57 -0.87 -8.36 13.39
CA LEU A 57 -0.96 -7.97 11.97
C LEU A 57 -0.67 -6.48 11.76
N ILE A 58 -1.22 -5.59 12.61
CA ILE A 58 -0.94 -4.15 12.57
C ILE A 58 0.54 -3.87 12.86
N ALA A 59 1.16 -4.56 13.82
CA ALA A 59 2.58 -4.36 14.14
C ALA A 59 3.51 -4.77 12.98
N ILE A 60 3.23 -5.90 12.34
CA ILE A 60 4.01 -6.38 11.17
C ILE A 60 3.82 -5.43 9.99
N GLU A 61 2.59 -4.96 9.75
CA GLU A 61 2.31 -3.96 8.73
C GLU A 61 3.13 -2.67 8.96
N LEU A 62 3.11 -2.11 10.17
CA LEU A 62 3.89 -0.91 10.50
C LEU A 62 5.40 -1.14 10.32
N ALA A 63 5.91 -2.32 10.68
CA ALA A 63 7.31 -2.67 10.46
C ALA A 63 7.64 -2.76 8.96
N LEU A 64 6.73 -3.30 8.16
CA LEU A 64 6.87 -3.37 6.71
C LEU A 64 6.82 -1.98 6.06
N TRP A 65 5.88 -1.13 6.49
CA TRP A 65 5.77 0.26 6.02
C TRP A 65 7.02 1.07 6.34
N ALA A 66 7.56 0.92 7.56
CA ALA A 66 8.83 1.52 7.96
C ALA A 66 10.01 0.99 7.13
N SER A 67 10.05 -0.31 6.84
CA SER A 67 11.10 -0.91 6.00
C SER A 67 11.11 -0.35 4.58
N VAL A 68 9.94 -0.06 4.00
CA VAL A 68 9.88 0.54 2.66
C VAL A 68 10.29 2.00 2.68
N LYS A 69 9.90 2.77 3.70
CA LYS A 69 10.35 4.18 3.81
C LYS A 69 11.86 4.31 4.06
N TRP A 70 12.49 3.24 4.55
CA TRP A 70 13.93 3.19 4.81
C TRP A 70 14.76 2.77 3.59
N TYR A 71 14.16 2.10 2.58
CA TYR A 71 14.85 1.54 1.41
C TYR A 71 14.52 2.31 0.13
#